data_AF-A0A4Q5AMM2-F1
#
_entry.id   AF-A0A4Q5AMM2-F1
#
_cell.length_a   1.000
_cell.length_b   1.000
_cell.length_c   1.000
_cell.angle_alpha   90.00
_cell.angle_beta   90.00
_cell.angle_gamma   90.00
#
_symmetry.space_group_name_H-M   'P 1'
#
loop_
_entity.id
_entity.type
_entity.pdbx_description
1 polymer ?
#
loop_
_entity_poly.entity_id
_entity_poly.type
_entity_poly.pdbx_seq_one_letter_code
_entity_poly.pdbx_strand_id
1 'polypeptide(L)'
;RAEVSVAGAGYLASPPGRQGASPAIRRGPCRIPRRRCRVRAGWEAKNRIDLLASRGDAQGAVSLARSIGAFCPGDRIPYAEGYVAIFDGRTLESAFVQGRRVTMCEQFMPETVRVPGRDA
;
A
#
# COMPACT_ATOMS: atom_id res chain seq x y z
N ARG A 1 41.81 -29.97 27.75
CA ARG A 1 40.55 -30.60 27.29
C ARG A 1 39.82 -31.05 28.56
N ALA A 2 38.78 -30.32 28.94
CA ALA A 2 38.06 -30.53 30.19
C ALA A 2 36.93 -31.55 30.01
N GLU A 3 36.51 -32.04 31.16
CA GLU A 3 35.90 -33.34 31.46
C GLU A 3 34.37 -33.41 31.31
N VAL A 4 33.90 -34.62 31.59
CA VAL A 4 32.59 -35.22 31.37
C VAL A 4 31.53 -34.77 32.40
N SER A 5 30.26 -34.86 31.97
CA SER A 5 29.10 -35.43 32.69
C SER A 5 27.98 -34.46 33.06
N VAL A 6 26.74 -34.80 32.67
CA VAL A 6 25.57 -34.94 33.56
C VAL A 6 24.38 -35.55 32.76
N ALA A 7 23.83 -36.63 33.34
CA ALA A 7 22.45 -37.16 33.31
C ALA A 7 21.69 -37.22 31.96
N GLY A 8 21.15 -38.36 31.49
CA GLY A 8 20.48 -39.41 32.26
C GLY A 8 18.97 -39.12 32.34
N ALA A 9 18.19 -39.50 31.32
CA ALA A 9 16.74 -39.70 31.42
C ALA A 9 16.25 -40.56 30.24
N GLY A 10 15.69 -41.73 30.56
CA GLY A 10 15.29 -42.75 29.60
C GLY A 10 14.14 -42.32 28.69
N TYR A 11 14.26 -42.66 27.41
CA TYR A 11 13.14 -42.64 26.48
C TYR A 11 12.29 -43.90 26.71
N LEU A 12 11.28 -43.77 27.56
CA LEU A 12 10.16 -44.71 27.63
C LEU A 12 9.29 -44.54 26.38
N ALA A 13 8.93 -45.68 25.80
CA ALA A 13 8.17 -45.84 24.56
C ALA A 13 6.90 -44.98 24.48
N SER A 14 6.75 -44.26 23.37
CA SER A 14 5.48 -43.61 23.01
C SER A 14 4.48 -44.65 22.48
N PRO A 15 3.20 -44.65 22.92
CA PRO A 15 2.19 -45.56 22.39
C PRO A 15 1.72 -45.11 20.99
N PRO A 16 1.31 -46.04 20.10
CA PRO A 16 0.71 -45.70 18.82
C PRO A 16 -0.78 -45.43 19.03
N GLY A 17 -1.24 -44.24 18.70
CA GLY A 17 -2.68 -43.99 18.57
C GLY A 17 -3.14 -42.60 18.96
N ARG A 18 -3.21 -41.70 17.98
CA ARG A 18 -4.47 -41.07 17.57
C ARG A 18 -4.19 -40.10 16.44
N GLN A 19 -4.78 -40.41 15.29
CA GLN A 19 -5.10 -39.45 14.26
C GLN A 19 -5.95 -38.35 14.90
N GLY A 20 -5.35 -37.19 15.11
CA GLY A 20 -6.02 -35.98 15.57
C GLY A 20 -5.48 -34.84 14.71
N ALA A 21 -6.19 -34.61 13.61
CA ALA A 21 -6.15 -33.44 12.74
C ALA A 21 -4.97 -32.48 12.95
N SER A 22 -4.05 -32.41 11.97
CA SER A 22 -3.29 -31.18 11.73
C SER A 22 -4.24 -30.00 11.83
N PRO A 23 -3.93 -28.94 12.60
CA PRO A 23 -4.75 -27.75 12.58
C PRO A 23 -4.63 -27.23 11.16
N ALA A 24 -5.66 -27.49 10.35
CA ALA A 24 -5.88 -26.78 9.12
C ALA A 24 -5.80 -25.32 9.52
N ILE A 25 -4.73 -24.65 9.10
CA ILE A 25 -4.61 -23.21 9.13
C ILE A 25 -5.76 -22.75 8.24
N ARG A 26 -6.94 -22.59 8.84
CA ARG A 26 -8.04 -21.85 8.24
C ARG A 26 -7.44 -20.46 8.10
N ARG A 27 -6.92 -20.17 6.90
CA ARG A 27 -6.58 -18.82 6.47
C ARG A 27 -7.90 -18.04 6.54
N GLY A 28 -8.24 -17.58 7.73
CA GLY A 28 -9.28 -16.58 7.92
C GLY A 28 -8.94 -15.44 6.97
N PRO A 29 -9.94 -14.81 6.34
CA PRO A 29 -9.67 -13.76 5.37
C PRO A 29 -8.74 -12.75 6.03
N CYS A 30 -7.55 -12.56 5.46
CA CYS A 30 -6.62 -11.55 5.92
C CYS A 30 -7.36 -10.21 5.85
N ARG A 31 -7.97 -9.79 6.97
CA ARG A 31 -8.51 -8.45 7.16
C ARG A 31 -7.30 -7.54 7.30
N ILE A 32 -6.62 -7.29 6.18
CA ILE A 32 -5.68 -6.20 6.08
C ILE A 32 -6.49 -4.95 6.49
N PRO A 33 -6.04 -4.20 7.51
CA PRO A 33 -6.74 -3.00 7.94
C PRO A 33 -6.99 -2.09 6.73
N ARG A 34 -8.20 -1.53 6.57
CA ARG A 34 -8.59 -0.71 5.40
C ARG A 34 -7.55 0.39 5.10
N ARG A 35 -6.95 0.96 6.15
CA ARG A 35 -5.84 1.92 6.04
C ARG A 35 -4.61 1.37 5.31
N ARG A 36 -4.19 0.13 5.60
CA ARG A 36 -3.08 -0.53 4.90
C ARG A 36 -3.42 -0.84 3.44
N CYS A 37 -4.68 -1.21 3.15
CA CYS A 37 -5.13 -1.39 1.77
C CYS A 37 -5.09 -0.09 0.96
N ARG A 38 -5.48 1.04 1.58
CA ARG A 38 -5.48 2.36 0.95
C ARG A 38 -4.06 2.87 0.69
N VAL A 39 -3.17 2.76 1.67
CA VAL A 39 -1.74 3.11 1.52
C VAL A 39 -1.10 2.30 0.39
N ARG A 40 -1.36 0.99 0.33
CA ARG A 40 -0.86 0.15 -0.75
C ARG A 40 -1.43 0.55 -2.11
N ALA A 41 -2.74 0.81 -2.19
CA ALA A 41 -3.39 1.23 -3.42
C ALA A 41 -2.85 2.59 -3.93
N GLY A 42 -2.58 3.53 -3.03
CA GLY A 42 -1.96 4.82 -3.38
C GLY A 42 -0.56 4.65 -3.98
N TRP A 43 0.28 3.79 -3.39
CA TRP A 43 1.59 3.45 -3.95
C TRP A 43 1.51 2.73 -5.30
N GLU A 44 0.59 1.75 -5.43
CA GLU A 44 0.35 1.04 -6.69
C GLU A 44 -0.08 2.01 -7.80
N ALA A 45 -0.95 2.97 -7.47
CA ALA A 45 -1.40 4.00 -8.42
C ALA A 45 -0.25 4.92 -8.84
N LYS A 46 0.53 5.46 -7.88
CA LYS A 46 1.70 6.29 -8.18
C LYS A 46 2.68 5.56 -9.10
N ASN A 47 3.11 4.35 -8.71
CA ASN A 47 4.08 3.59 -9.50
C ASN A 47 3.59 3.31 -10.92
N ARG A 48 2.29 3.05 -11.09
CA ARG A 48 1.71 2.80 -12.41
C ARG A 48 1.64 4.07 -13.26
N ILE A 49 1.28 5.21 -12.66
CA ILE A 49 1.26 6.52 -13.34
C ILE A 49 2.67 6.92 -13.77
N ASP A 50 3.65 6.85 -12.86
CA ASP A 50 5.06 7.19 -13.12
C ASP A 50 5.65 6.27 -14.21
N LEU A 51 5.26 4.98 -14.23
CA LEU A 51 5.67 4.04 -15.28
C LEU A 51 5.08 4.37 -16.65
N LEU A 52 3.81 4.79 -16.71
CA LEU A 52 3.18 5.21 -17.97
C LEU A 52 3.86 6.48 -18.51
N ALA A 53 4.08 7.46 -17.63
CA ALA A 53 4.74 8.72 -17.99
C ALA A 53 6.18 8.49 -18.49
N SER A 54 6.98 7.65 -17.81
CA SER A 54 8.35 7.32 -18.23
C SER A 54 8.43 6.54 -19.55
N ARG A 55 7.36 5.84 -19.95
CA ARG A 55 7.25 5.15 -21.25
C ARG A 55 6.77 6.06 -22.38
N GLY A 56 6.46 7.32 -22.10
CA GLY A 56 5.90 8.28 -23.07
C GLY A 56 4.38 8.16 -23.26
N ASP A 57 3.69 7.32 -22.49
CA ASP A 57 2.22 7.23 -22.51
C ASP A 57 1.61 8.31 -21.59
N ALA A 58 1.68 9.56 -22.05
CA ALA A 58 1.16 10.70 -21.32
C ALA A 58 -0.38 10.65 -21.17
N GLN A 59 -1.10 10.18 -22.20
CA GLN A 59 -2.56 10.09 -22.14
C GLN A 59 -3.03 9.02 -21.15
N GLY A 60 -2.38 7.85 -21.14
CA GLY A 60 -2.65 6.80 -20.16
C GLY A 60 -2.34 7.27 -18.73
N ALA A 61 -1.22 7.96 -18.53
CA ALA A 61 -0.84 8.52 -17.24
C ALA A 61 -1.87 9.54 -16.72
N VAL A 62 -2.30 10.49 -17.57
CA VAL A 62 -3.32 11.49 -17.24
C VAL A 62 -4.67 10.84 -16.94
N SER A 63 -5.08 9.87 -17.75
CA SER A 63 -6.36 9.17 -17.56
C SER A 63 -6.39 8.43 -16.21
N LEU A 64 -5.30 7.74 -15.88
CA LEU A 64 -5.17 7.04 -14.60
C LEU A 64 -5.11 8.02 -13.41
N ALA A 65 -4.36 9.11 -13.53
CA ALA A 65 -4.28 10.17 -12.52
C ALA A 65 -5.66 10.80 -12.24
N ARG A 66 -6.44 11.11 -13.29
CA ARG A 66 -7.80 11.64 -13.12
C ARG A 66 -8.74 10.64 -12.46
N SER A 67 -8.60 9.35 -12.77
CA SER A 67 -9.45 8.31 -12.17
C SER A 67 -9.30 8.21 -10.64
N ILE A 68 -8.13 8.57 -10.10
CA ILE A 68 -7.86 8.60 -8.65
C ILE A 68 -8.11 9.98 -8.02
N GLY A 69 -8.67 10.93 -8.79
CA GLY A 69 -8.96 12.29 -8.36
C GLY A 69 -7.73 13.21 -8.26
N ALA A 70 -6.65 12.90 -8.98
CA ALA A 70 -5.49 13.79 -9.05
C ALA A 70 -5.72 14.93 -10.06
N PHE A 71 -5.20 16.11 -9.75
CA PHE A 71 -5.19 17.26 -10.64
C PHE A 71 -4.07 17.12 -11.66
N CYS A 72 -4.41 17.27 -12.94
CA CYS A 72 -3.47 17.18 -14.05
C CYS A 72 -3.09 18.57 -14.59
N PRO A 73 -2.06 18.68 -15.44
CA PRO A 73 -1.67 19.97 -16.02
C PRO A 73 -2.83 20.58 -16.81
N GLY A 74 -3.14 21.84 -16.51
CA GLY A 74 -4.28 22.57 -17.09
C GLY A 74 -5.58 22.46 -16.29
N ASP A 75 -5.66 21.57 -15.29
CA ASP A 75 -6.81 21.52 -14.39
C ASP A 75 -6.77 22.72 -13.41
N ARG A 76 -7.95 23.29 -13.11
CA ARG A 76 -8.06 24.34 -12.09
C ARG A 76 -8.15 23.71 -10.70
N ILE A 77 -7.15 23.97 -9.87
CA ILE A 77 -7.17 23.57 -8.46
C ILE A 77 -8.22 24.43 -7.74
N PRO A 78 -9.22 23.83 -7.07
CA PRO A 78 -10.28 24.59 -6.39
C PRO A 78 -9.72 25.33 -5.17
N TYR A 79 -10.35 26.46 -4.83
CA TYR A 79 -10.12 27.14 -3.56
C TYR A 79 -10.73 26.29 -2.43
N ALA A 80 -9.91 25.43 -1.84
CA ALA A 80 -10.30 24.53 -0.77
C ALA A 80 -9.17 24.43 0.26
N GLU A 81 -9.45 23.73 1.36
CA GLU A 81 -8.43 23.33 2.32
C GLU A 81 -8.37 21.80 2.35
N GLY A 82 -7.17 21.24 2.21
CA GLY A 82 -6.96 19.80 2.32
C GLY A 82 -5.87 19.23 1.42
N TYR A 83 -5.65 17.93 1.57
CA TYR A 83 -4.70 17.18 0.76
C TYR A 83 -5.28 16.81 -0.60
N VAL A 84 -4.48 17.01 -1.63
CA VAL A 84 -4.78 16.68 -3.02
C VAL A 84 -3.60 15.93 -3.63
N ALA A 85 -3.88 15.12 -4.64
CA ALA A 85 -2.85 14.53 -5.49
C ALA A 85 -2.69 15.39 -6.75
N ILE A 86 -1.46 15.65 -7.17
CA ILE A 86 -1.14 16.44 -8.36
C ILE A 86 -0.22 15.60 -9.25
N PHE A 87 -0.56 15.52 -10.52
CA PHE A 87 0.28 14.94 -11.55
C PHE A 87 0.82 16.08 -12.42
N ASP A 88 2.14 16.23 -12.49
CA ASP A 88 2.80 17.31 -13.25
C ASP A 88 3.07 16.94 -14.72
N GLY A 89 2.72 15.71 -15.13
CA GLY A 89 3.04 15.15 -16.44
C GLY A 89 4.21 14.16 -16.42
N ARG A 90 4.93 14.04 -15.29
CA ARG A 90 6.06 13.12 -15.11
C ARG A 90 5.87 12.23 -13.89
N THR A 91 5.46 12.81 -12.77
CA THR A 91 5.35 12.13 -11.48
C THR A 91 4.09 12.53 -10.73
N LEU A 92 3.53 11.58 -9.98
CA LEU A 92 2.43 11.86 -9.06
C LEU A 92 2.96 12.27 -7.69
N GLU A 93 2.54 13.45 -7.21
CA GLU A 93 2.91 14.02 -5.92
C GLU A 93 1.68 14.36 -5.06
N SER A 94 1.90 14.52 -3.76
CA SER A 94 0.88 15.01 -2.83
C SER A 94 1.10 16.48 -2.56
N ALA A 95 0.03 17.25 -2.51
CA ALA A 95 0.06 18.66 -2.16
C ALA A 95 -1.02 18.98 -1.12
N PHE A 96 -0.78 20.03 -0.35
CA PHE A 96 -1.76 20.61 0.54
C PHE A 96 -2.23 21.94 -0.05
N VAL A 97 -3.54 22.06 -0.24
CA VAL A 97 -4.18 23.32 -0.66
C VAL A 97 -4.63 24.04 0.59
N GLN A 98 -4.28 25.31 0.70
CA GLN A 98 -4.75 26.23 1.73
C GLN A 98 -5.21 27.53 1.07
N GLY A 99 -6.50 27.62 0.78
CA GLY A 99 -7.09 28.78 0.11
C GLY A 99 -6.50 28.96 -1.29
N ARG A 100 -5.66 29.99 -1.48
CA ARG A 100 -4.99 30.27 -2.76
C ARG A 100 -3.60 29.66 -2.89
N ARG A 101 -3.09 29.05 -1.82
CA ARG A 101 -1.72 28.51 -1.76
C ARG A 101 -1.76 27.00 -1.95
N VAL A 102 -0.90 26.50 -2.81
CA VAL A 102 -0.65 25.07 -2.98
C VAL A 102 0.78 24.80 -2.54
N THR A 103 0.95 23.92 -1.55
CA THR A 103 2.26 23.52 -1.03
C THR A 103 2.46 22.05 -1.34
N MET A 104 3.49 21.72 -2.13
CA MET A 104 3.86 20.32 -2.36
C MET A 104 4.38 19.71 -1.06
N CYS A 105 3.97 18.49 -0.77
CA CYS A 105 4.50 17.72 0.36
C CYS A 105 5.90 17.22 0.02
N GLU A 106 6.80 17.18 1.00
CA GLU A 106 8.17 16.63 0.82
C GLU A 106 8.16 15.15 0.43
N GLN A 107 7.12 14.42 0.83
CA GLN A 107 6.92 13.01 0.53
C GLN A 107 5.50 12.79 0.02
N PHE A 108 5.36 11.83 -0.88
CA PHE A 108 4.07 11.36 -1.34
C PHE A 108 3.28 10.70 -0.19
N MET A 109 2.05 11.13 0.00
CA MET A 109 1.14 10.66 1.05
C MET A 109 0.06 9.74 0.44
N PRO A 110 0.33 8.44 0.27
CA PRO A 110 -0.56 7.51 -0.43
C PRO A 110 -1.95 7.38 0.22
N GLU A 111 -2.08 7.63 1.53
CA GLU A 111 -3.34 7.61 2.27
C GLU A 111 -4.32 8.71 1.83
N THR A 112 -3.82 9.77 1.21
CA THR A 112 -4.63 10.91 0.73
C THR A 112 -5.27 10.61 -0.62
N VAL A 113 -4.77 9.62 -1.35
CA VAL A 113 -5.27 9.22 -2.66
C VAL A 113 -6.59 8.46 -2.54
N ARG A 114 -7.53 8.76 -3.45
CA ARG A 114 -8.81 8.07 -3.56
C ARG A 114 -8.74 7.10 -4.73
N VAL A 115 -8.42 5.83 -4.46
CA VAL A 115 -8.42 4.79 -5.51
C VAL A 115 -9.83 4.19 -5.62
N PRO A 116 -10.57 4.41 -6.71
CA PRO A 116 -11.89 3.82 -6.89
C PRO A 116 -11.78 2.28 -7.02
N GLY A 117 -12.73 1.56 -6.41
CA GLY A 117 -12.85 0.10 -6.56
C GLY A 117 -12.28 -0.78 -5.45
N ARG A 118 -11.78 -0.22 -4.33
CA ARG A 118 -11.31 -1.02 -3.17
C ARG A 118 -12.06 -0.74 -1.86
N ASP A 119 -12.94 0.26 -1.86
CA ASP A 119 -13.78 0.63 -0.71
C ASP A 119 -15.28 0.32 -0.92
N ALA A 120 -15.67 -0.18 -2.10
CA ALA A 120 -17.01 -0.70 -2.40
C ALA A 120 -17.13 -2.18 -2.01
#